data_AF-A0A9D2QI35-F1
#
_entry.id   AF-A0A9D2QI35-F1
#
_cell.length_a   1.000
_cell.length_b   1.000
_cell.length_c   1.000
_cell.angle_alpha   90.00
_cell.angle_beta   90.00
_cell.angle_gamma   90.00
#
_symmetry.space_group_name_H-M   'P 1'
#
loop_
_entity.id
_entity.type
_entity.pdbx_description
1 polymer ?
#
loop_
_entity_poly.entity_id
_entity_poly.type
_entity_poly.pdbx_seq_one_letter_code
_entity_poly.pdbx_strand_id
1 'polypeptide(L)'
;MDETTVPLFRQIAELLEDSIVDGSLPEGERAPSTNELAAFHSINPATARKGLTLLVERGVLAKKRGLGMFVEAGAREVILARRRETFAADFLVPLVDEAMKLDMPREDLGRLLDQVAESRGLES
;
A
#
# COMPACT_ATOMS: atom_id res chain seq x y z
N MET A 1 -23.66 7.66 -3.40
CA MET A 1 -22.51 8.58 -3.42
C MET A 1 -21.29 7.67 -3.48
N ASP A 2 -20.43 7.82 -4.46
CA ASP A 2 -19.37 6.84 -4.76
C ASP A 2 -18.30 6.87 -3.65
N GLU A 3 -18.47 6.02 -2.62
CA GLU A 3 -17.70 6.02 -1.37
C GLU A 3 -16.60 4.94 -1.36
N THR A 4 -16.06 4.59 -2.53
CA THR A 4 -15.07 3.49 -2.66
C THR A 4 -13.81 3.87 -3.43
N THR A 5 -13.73 5.07 -4.01
CA THR A 5 -12.54 5.44 -4.78
C THR A 5 -11.45 6.01 -3.88
N VAL A 6 -10.43 5.21 -3.59
CA VAL A 6 -9.19 5.67 -2.93
C VAL A 6 -8.67 6.92 -3.66
N PRO A 7 -8.40 8.03 -2.97
CA PRO A 7 -7.92 9.25 -3.62
C PRO A 7 -6.67 9.00 -4.48
N LEU A 8 -6.59 9.58 -5.68
CA LEU A 8 -5.51 9.34 -6.65
C LEU A 8 -4.09 9.51 -6.06
N PHE A 9 -3.88 10.46 -5.15
CA PHE A 9 -2.55 10.64 -4.55
C PHE A 9 -2.14 9.47 -3.64
N ARG A 10 -3.10 8.77 -3.02
CA ARG A 10 -2.84 7.56 -2.23
C ARG A 10 -2.51 6.39 -3.15
N GLN A 11 -3.21 6.27 -4.28
CA GLN A 11 -2.90 5.25 -5.30
C GLN A 11 -1.46 5.41 -5.82
N ILE A 12 -1.00 6.65 -6.04
CA ILE A 12 0.40 6.92 -6.45
C ILE A 12 1.38 6.54 -5.34
N ALA A 13 1.06 6.83 -4.08
CA ALA A 13 1.90 6.42 -2.97
C ALA A 13 1.98 4.89 -2.86
N GLU A 14 0.85 4.19 -2.98
CA GLU A 14 0.77 2.72 -2.96
C GLU A 14 1.57 2.08 -4.11
N LEU A 15 1.48 2.62 -5.33
CA LEU A 15 2.24 2.13 -6.47
C LEU A 15 3.76 2.23 -6.26
N LEU A 16 4.23 3.33 -5.69
CA LEU A 16 5.65 3.50 -5.36
C LEU A 16 6.07 2.59 -4.21
N GLU A 17 5.21 2.40 -3.21
CA GLU A 17 5.48 1.45 -2.13
C GLU A 17 5.54 0.00 -2.62
N ASP A 18 4.68 -0.39 -3.56
CA ASP A 18 4.74 -1.70 -4.20
C ASP A 18 6.07 -1.88 -4.94
N SER A 19 6.51 -0.84 -5.67
CA SER A 19 7.81 -0.83 -6.36
C SER A 19 8.99 -0.94 -5.38
N ILE A 20 8.87 -0.40 -4.17
CA ILE A 20 9.89 -0.53 -3.12
C ILE A 20 9.87 -1.93 -2.51
N VAL A 21 8.68 -2.48 -2.28
CA VAL A 21 8.49 -3.81 -1.66
C VAL A 21 8.95 -4.94 -2.59
N ASP A 22 8.68 -4.82 -3.90
CA ASP A 22 9.08 -5.78 -4.93
C ASP A 22 10.54 -5.60 -5.40
N GLY A 23 11.18 -4.49 -5.02
CA GLY A 23 12.58 -4.19 -5.28
C GLY A 23 12.87 -3.52 -6.63
N SER A 24 11.85 -3.20 -7.42
CA SER A 24 12.01 -2.42 -8.67
C SER A 24 12.43 -0.96 -8.42
N LEU A 25 12.17 -0.44 -7.22
CA LEU A 25 12.67 0.85 -6.72
C LEU A 25 13.44 0.64 -5.41
N PRO A 26 14.74 0.30 -5.48
CA PRO A 26 15.52 -0.09 -4.30
C PRO A 26 15.84 1.09 -3.37
N GLU A 27 16.23 0.76 -2.14
CA GLU A 27 16.68 1.75 -1.16
C GLU A 27 17.88 2.56 -1.66
N GLY A 28 17.88 3.86 -1.35
CA GLY A 28 18.90 4.78 -1.84
C GLY A 28 18.72 5.24 -3.29
N GLU A 29 17.80 4.64 -4.06
CA GLU A 29 17.49 5.04 -5.44
C GLU A 29 16.63 6.30 -5.48
N ARG A 30 16.72 7.04 -6.58
CA ARG A 30 15.89 8.23 -6.79
C ARG A 30 14.47 7.83 -7.17
N ALA A 31 13.48 8.29 -6.41
CA ALA A 31 12.09 8.16 -6.79
C ALA A 31 11.79 8.99 -8.06
N PRO A 32 10.81 8.57 -8.88
CA PRO A 32 10.30 9.40 -9.96
C PRO A 32 9.88 10.78 -9.47
N SER A 33 10.23 11.80 -10.23
CA SER A 33 9.82 13.18 -9.95
C SER A 33 8.32 13.36 -10.19
N THR A 34 7.78 14.43 -9.60
CA THR A 34 6.39 14.84 -9.80
C THR A 34 5.97 14.89 -11.27
N ASN A 35 6.85 15.39 -12.16
CA ASN A 35 6.54 15.53 -13.58
C ASN A 35 6.59 14.20 -14.31
N GLU A 36 7.54 13.32 -13.96
CA GLU A 36 7.64 11.96 -14.50
C GLU A 36 6.38 11.16 -14.14
N LEU A 37 5.97 11.20 -12.87
CA LEU A 37 4.73 10.56 -12.41
C LEU A 37 3.48 11.13 -13.08
N ALA A 38 3.40 12.46 -13.20
CA ALA A 38 2.27 13.12 -13.84
C ALA A 38 2.11 12.72 -15.31
N ALA A 39 3.23 12.69 -16.06
CA ALA A 39 3.23 12.31 -17.46
C ALA A 39 2.90 10.82 -17.64
N PHE A 40 3.55 9.94 -16.88
CA PHE A 40 3.39 8.50 -17.02
C PHE A 40 1.96 8.03 -16.66
N HIS A 41 1.39 8.56 -15.57
CA HIS A 41 0.05 8.18 -15.12
C HIS A 41 -1.07 9.10 -15.68
N SER A 42 -0.75 10.08 -16.52
CA SER A 42 -1.70 11.09 -17.02
C SER A 42 -2.49 11.78 -15.91
N ILE A 43 -1.82 12.13 -14.81
CA ILE A 43 -2.44 12.78 -13.64
C ILE A 43 -1.96 14.22 -13.44
N ASN A 44 -2.71 14.98 -12.64
CA ASN A 44 -2.32 16.32 -12.25
C ASN A 44 -0.99 16.30 -11.44
N PRO A 45 0.02 17.11 -11.79
CA PRO A 45 1.28 17.22 -11.03
C PRO A 45 1.09 17.55 -9.54
N ALA A 46 0.06 18.32 -9.18
CA ALA A 46 -0.24 18.59 -7.78
C ALA A 46 -0.65 17.31 -7.01
N THR A 47 -1.33 16.37 -7.68
CA THR A 47 -1.71 15.07 -7.13
C THR A 47 -0.49 14.16 -6.98
N ALA A 48 0.37 14.07 -7.99
CA ALA A 48 1.63 13.34 -7.91
C ALA A 48 2.51 13.85 -6.76
N ARG A 49 2.60 15.18 -6.61
CA ARG A 49 3.33 15.81 -5.50
C ARG A 49 2.75 15.43 -4.14
N LYS A 50 1.42 15.39 -3.99
CA LYS A 50 0.78 14.94 -2.75
C LYS A 50 1.12 13.50 -2.41
N GLY A 51 1.17 12.60 -3.41
CA GLY A 51 1.58 11.21 -3.20
C GLY A 51 3.02 11.10 -2.72
N LEU A 52 3.94 11.82 -3.38
CA LEU A 52 5.34 11.87 -2.95
C LEU A 52 5.52 12.47 -1.55
N THR A 53 4.81 13.56 -1.23
CA THR A 53 4.84 14.15 0.11
C THR A 53 4.34 13.18 1.18
N LEU A 54 3.27 12.42 0.90
CA LEU A 54 2.76 11.41 1.81
C LEU A 54 3.82 10.34 2.13
N LEU A 55 4.62 9.93 1.14
CA LEU A 55 5.72 8.99 1.37
C LEU A 55 6.87 9.60 2.18
N VAL A 56 7.10 10.90 2.06
CA VAL A 56 8.05 11.62 2.92
C VAL A 56 7.56 11.67 4.37
N GLU A 57 6.27 11.98 4.57
CA GLU A 57 5.63 11.97 5.90
C GLU A 57 5.66 10.59 6.55
N ARG A 58 5.60 9.53 5.74
CA ARG A 58 5.70 8.13 6.18
C ARG A 58 7.14 7.66 6.43
N GLY A 59 8.15 8.48 6.18
CA GLY A 59 9.56 8.08 6.29
C GLY A 59 10.03 7.08 5.22
N VAL A 60 9.28 6.92 4.13
CA VAL A 60 9.60 6.02 3.01
C VAL A 60 10.52 6.72 2.02
N LEU A 61 10.32 8.02 1.81
CA LEU A 61 11.16 8.86 0.97
C LEU A 61 11.79 10.00 1.78
N ALA A 62 12.93 10.48 1.32
CA ALA A 62 13.50 11.73 1.81
C ALA A 62 13.96 12.65 0.69
N LYS A 63 13.85 13.95 0.98
CA LYS A 63 14.24 15.01 0.06
C LYS A 63 15.72 15.32 0.22
N LYS A 64 16.50 15.10 -0.85
CA LYS A 64 17.88 15.58 -0.96
C LYS A 64 17.89 16.92 -1.72
N ARG A 65 18.43 17.97 -1.08
CA ARG A 65 18.38 19.35 -1.59
C ARG A 65 19.03 19.43 -2.98
N GLY A 66 18.26 19.88 -3.97
CA GLY A 66 18.70 20.01 -5.37
C GLY A 66 18.78 18.71 -6.18
N LEU A 67 18.56 17.55 -5.56
CA LEU A 67 18.76 16.24 -6.20
C LEU A 67 17.45 15.47 -6.42
N GLY A 68 16.42 15.71 -5.60
CA GLY A 68 15.11 15.06 -5.71
C GLY A 68 14.72 14.33 -4.44
N MET A 69 13.86 13.32 -4.60
CA MET A 69 13.45 12.42 -3.51
C MET A 69 14.09 11.04 -3.71
N PHE A 70 14.49 10.42 -2.61
CA PHE A 70 15.20 9.14 -2.61
C PHE A 70 14.54 8.20 -1.62
N VAL A 71 14.56 6.90 -1.93
CA VAL A 71 14.08 5.87 -1.01
C VAL A 71 14.98 5.81 0.20
N GLU A 72 14.37 5.88 1.38
CA GLU A 72 15.08 5.80 2.65
C GLU A 72 15.58 4.38 2.93
N ALA A 73 16.63 4.28 3.74
CA ALA A 73 17.09 2.98 4.23
C ALA A 73 16.04 2.40 5.21
N GLY A 74 15.68 1.13 5.05
CA GLY A 74 14.61 0.49 5.80
C GLY A 74 13.19 0.85 5.34
N ALA A 75 13.04 1.51 4.18
CA ALA A 75 11.73 1.91 3.66
C ALA A 75 10.81 0.71 3.46
N ARG A 76 11.35 -0.43 3.04
CA ARG A 76 10.59 -1.66 2.85
C ARG A 76 9.97 -2.15 4.16
N GLU A 77 10.76 -2.18 5.23
CA GLU A 77 10.30 -2.60 6.56
C GLU A 77 9.22 -1.67 7.11
N VAL A 78 9.39 -0.36 6.92
CA VAL A 78 8.38 0.65 7.30
C VAL A 78 7.05 0.42 6.57
N ILE A 79 7.09 0.17 5.26
CA ILE A 79 5.88 -0.11 4.46
C ILE A 79 5.19 -1.37 4.97
N LEU A 80 5.95 -2.46 5.16
CA LEU A 80 5.40 -3.74 5.61
C LEU A 80 4.83 -3.67 7.02
N ALA A 81 5.51 -2.97 7.95
CA ALA A 81 5.01 -2.77 9.30
C ALA A 81 3.66 -2.04 9.29
N ARG A 82 3.57 -0.93 8.55
CA ARG A 82 2.32 -0.18 8.42
C ARG A 82 1.19 -0.99 7.78
N ARG A 83 1.48 -1.77 6.73
CA ARG A 83 0.49 -2.66 6.10
C ARG A 83 -0.01 -3.73 7.06
N ARG A 84 0.86 -4.28 7.93
CA ARG A 84 0.45 -5.23 8.98
C ARG A 84 -0.44 -4.58 10.05
N GLU A 85 -0.15 -3.35 10.43
CA GLU A 85 -0.95 -2.60 11.41
C GLU A 85 -2.38 -2.36 10.93
N THR A 86 -2.59 -2.09 9.64
CA THR A 86 -3.93 -1.85 9.08
C THR A 86 -4.61 -3.11 8.54
N PHE A 87 -3.88 -4.21 8.35
CA PHE A 87 -4.39 -5.45 7.74
C PHE A 87 -5.70 -5.96 8.37
N ALA A 88 -5.77 -5.98 9.71
CA ALA A 88 -6.98 -6.43 10.39
C ALA A 88 -8.18 -5.53 10.08
N ALA A 89 -7.99 -4.21 10.11
CA ALA A 89 -9.06 -3.25 9.81
C ALA A 89 -9.48 -3.30 8.33
N ASP A 90 -8.53 -3.45 7.42
CA ASP A 90 -8.78 -3.39 5.97
C ASP A 90 -9.37 -4.71 5.41
N PHE A 91 -9.01 -5.86 6.00
CA PHE A 91 -9.38 -7.18 5.46
C PHE A 91 -10.19 -8.04 6.43
N LEU A 92 -9.80 -8.12 7.71
CA LEU A 92 -10.44 -9.04 8.66
C LEU A 92 -11.77 -8.50 9.18
N VAL A 93 -11.86 -7.19 9.46
CA VAL A 93 -13.12 -6.58 9.92
C VAL A 93 -14.22 -6.72 8.86
N PRO A 94 -14.02 -6.33 7.58
CA PRO A 94 -15.05 -6.54 6.55
C PRO A 94 -15.40 -8.01 6.33
N LEU A 95 -14.43 -8.92 6.43
CA LEU A 95 -14.67 -10.36 6.33
C LEU A 95 -15.59 -10.86 7.44
N VAL A 96 -15.32 -10.46 8.69
CA VAL A 96 -16.12 -10.85 9.85
C VAL A 96 -17.51 -10.22 9.80
N ASP A 97 -17.61 -8.95 9.41
CA ASP A 97 -18.89 -8.26 9.24
C ASP A 97 -19.77 -8.97 8.20
N GLU A 98 -19.17 -9.45 7.10
CA GLU A 98 -19.89 -10.20 6.07
C GLU A 98 -20.31 -11.59 6.57
N ALA A 99 -19.42 -12.30 7.28
CA ALA A 99 -19.76 -13.58 7.88
C ALA A 99 -20.93 -13.46 8.88
N MET A 100 -20.99 -12.36 9.64
CA MET A 100 -22.10 -12.07 10.54
C MET A 100 -23.42 -11.85 9.79
N LYS A 101 -23.42 -11.15 8.65
CA LYS A 101 -24.63 -10.96 7.82
C LYS A 101 -25.15 -12.27 7.23
N LEU A 102 -24.29 -13.25 7.05
CA LEU A 102 -24.62 -14.57 6.52
C LEU A 102 -25.00 -15.58 7.62
N ASP A 103 -25.10 -15.13 8.89
CA ASP A 103 -25.30 -15.99 10.06
C ASP A 103 -24.28 -17.15 10.11
N MET A 104 -23.06 -16.91 9.61
CA MET A 104 -22.02 -17.92 9.52
C MET A 104 -21.38 -18.17 10.90
N PRO A 105 -21.37 -19.42 11.40
CA PRO A 105 -20.65 -19.75 12.62
C PRO A 105 -19.15 -19.47 12.49
N ARG A 106 -18.51 -19.00 13.57
CA ARG A 106 -17.06 -18.75 13.61
C ARG A 106 -16.23 -19.96 13.19
N GLU A 107 -16.66 -21.16 13.57
CA GLU A 107 -15.97 -22.41 13.21
C GLU A 107 -16.00 -22.66 11.69
N ASP A 108 -17.12 -22.35 11.03
CA ASP A 108 -17.25 -22.48 9.57
C ASP A 108 -16.37 -21.46 8.85
N LEU A 109 -16.32 -20.22 9.33
CA LEU A 109 -15.42 -19.19 8.81
C LEU A 109 -13.94 -19.60 8.94
N GLY A 110 -13.56 -20.16 10.10
CA GLY A 110 -12.21 -20.67 10.33
C GLY A 110 -11.84 -21.78 9.33
N ARG A 111 -12.72 -22.77 9.16
CA ARG A 111 -12.51 -23.87 8.19
C ARG A 111 -12.36 -23.36 6.76
N LEU A 112 -13.16 -22.37 6.35
CA LEU A 112 -13.04 -21.76 5.02
C LEU A 112 -11.72 -21.01 4.85
N LEU A 113 -11.28 -20.28 5.88
CA LEU A 113 -10.01 -19.55 5.85
C LEU A 113 -8.83 -20.50 5.68
N ASP A 114 -8.81 -21.61 6.44
CA ASP A 114 -7.76 -22.62 6.35
C ASP A 114 -7.73 -23.26 4.95
N GLN A 115 -8.90 -23.67 4.42
CA GLN A 115 -9.01 -24.23 3.07
C GLN A 115 -8.50 -23.27 1.98
N VAL A 116 -8.84 -21.98 2.08
CA VAL A 116 -8.39 -20.96 1.13
C VAL A 116 -6.88 -20.73 1.27
N ALA A 117 -6.35 -20.65 2.49
CA ALA A 117 -4.92 -20.47 2.75
C ALA A 117 -4.08 -21.60 2.13
N GLU A 118 -4.48 -22.86 2.37
CA GLU A 118 -3.85 -24.05 1.78
C GLU A 118 -3.90 -23.98 0.24
N SER A 119 -5.06 -23.66 -0.34
CA SER A 119 -5.21 -23.59 -1.81
C SER A 119 -4.32 -22.53 -2.49
N ARG A 120 -3.85 -21.53 -1.73
CA ARG A 120 -3.00 -20.43 -2.20
C ARG A 120 -1.53 -20.61 -1.84
N GLY A 121 -1.16 -21.73 -1.21
CA GLY A 121 0.20 -22.01 -0.77
C GLY A 121 0.64 -21.15 0.42
N LEU A 122 -0.30 -20.60 1.18
CA LEU A 122 -0.03 -19.96 2.47
C LEU A 122 0.08 -21.04 3.55
N GLU A 123 1.14 -21.84 3.46
CA GLU A 123 1.48 -22.84 4.47
C GLU A 123 2.29 -22.19 5.61
N SER A 124 2.21 -22.78 6.81
CA SER A 124 2.95 -22.35 8.00
C SER A 124 4.47 -22.43 7.80
#